data_AF-A0A962LRK3-F1
#
_entry.id   AF-A0A962LRK3-F1
#
_cell.length_a   1.000
_cell.length_b   1.000
_cell.length_c   1.000
_cell.angle_alpha   90.00
_cell.angle_beta   90.00
_cell.angle_gamma   90.00
#
_symmetry.space_group_name_H-M   'P 1'
#
loop_
_entity.id
_entity.type
_entity.pdbx_description
1 polymer ?
#
loop_
_entity_poly.entity_id
_entity_poly.type
_entity_poly.pdbx_seq_one_letter_code
_entity_poly.pdbx_strand_id
1 'polypeptide(L)'
;MSDTNLQIVRRLLEEVWTQGNLSLLPELIANDAVSHPMPQLGPLHGPAEYRHFLAVLKGAFHHMQFSIEDQFSCGGKVATRWVTRVADEAGDARQDDQTGEELIVNGTTITHHNDSGKIIAEWATWDTGSLLQSTAAPRVLAQLSIKL
;
A
#
# COMPACT_ATOMS: atom_id res chain seq x y z
N MET A 1 5.37 -23.45 -1.87
CA MET A 1 4.37 -22.39 -2.18
C MET A 1 4.48 -21.18 -1.24
N SER A 2 5.09 -21.28 -0.04
CA SER A 2 5.28 -20.14 0.88
C SER A 2 6.15 -19.03 0.30
N ASP A 3 7.35 -19.38 -0.19
CA ASP A 3 8.39 -18.39 -0.50
C ASP A 3 8.07 -17.58 -1.76
N THR A 4 7.42 -18.21 -2.74
CA THR A 4 6.93 -17.55 -3.95
C THR A 4 5.88 -16.49 -3.61
N ASN A 5 4.91 -16.79 -2.75
CA ASN A 5 3.86 -15.83 -2.39
C ASN A 5 4.45 -14.65 -1.59
N LEU A 6 5.39 -14.92 -0.68
CA LEU A 6 6.14 -13.88 0.03
C LEU A 6 6.85 -12.94 -0.96
N GLN A 7 7.52 -13.50 -1.98
CA GLN A 7 8.19 -12.72 -3.02
C GLN A 7 7.21 -11.89 -3.85
N ILE A 8 6.04 -12.41 -4.22
CA ILE A 8 5.01 -11.65 -4.95
C ILE A 8 4.59 -10.41 -4.16
N VAL A 9 4.36 -10.54 -2.85
CA VAL A 9 3.99 -9.39 -2.01
C VAL A 9 5.16 -8.41 -1.84
N ARG A 10 6.41 -8.89 -1.75
CA ARG A 10 7.61 -8.01 -1.75
C ARG A 10 7.69 -7.18 -3.01
N ARG A 11 7.55 -7.81 -4.18
CA ARG A 11 7.54 -7.11 -5.47
C ARG A 11 6.41 -6.09 -5.57
N LEU A 12 5.23 -6.42 -5.04
CA LEU A 12 4.12 -5.47 -5.00
C LEU A 12 4.49 -4.23 -4.15
N LEU A 13 5.02 -4.40 -2.93
CA LEU A 13 5.34 -3.26 -2.05
C LEU A 13 6.58 -2.46 -2.50
N GLU A 14 7.62 -3.14 -2.97
CA GLU A 14 8.90 -2.52 -3.34
C GLU A 14 8.87 -1.97 -4.77
N GLU A 15 8.46 -2.77 -5.76
CA GLU A 15 8.53 -2.35 -7.17
C GLU A 15 7.29 -1.54 -7.58
N VAL A 16 6.10 -1.91 -7.10
CA VAL A 16 4.87 -1.23 -7.51
C VAL A 16 4.54 -0.05 -6.60
N TRP A 17 4.38 -0.27 -5.30
CA TRP A 17 4.02 0.79 -4.35
C TRP A 17 5.14 1.79 -4.13
N THR A 18 6.38 1.34 -3.96
CA THR A 18 7.52 2.25 -3.74
C THR A 18 8.03 2.82 -5.07
N GLN A 19 8.52 1.99 -5.99
CA GLN A 19 9.14 2.48 -7.24
C GLN A 19 8.13 2.95 -8.32
N GLY A 20 6.85 2.62 -8.20
CA GLY A 20 5.85 3.03 -9.18
C GLY A 20 5.87 2.23 -10.48
N ASN A 21 6.43 1.03 -10.49
CA ASN A 21 6.42 0.16 -11.66
C ASN A 21 5.05 -0.50 -11.86
N LEU A 22 4.06 0.30 -12.25
CA LEU A 22 2.68 -0.15 -12.46
C LEU A 22 2.57 -1.23 -13.54
N SER A 23 3.56 -1.38 -14.43
CA SER A 23 3.56 -2.40 -15.49
C SER A 23 3.53 -3.83 -14.95
N LEU A 24 3.96 -4.06 -13.69
CA LEU A 24 3.99 -5.38 -13.06
C LEU A 24 2.63 -5.86 -12.54
N LEU A 25 1.64 -4.98 -12.40
CA LEU A 25 0.34 -5.35 -11.82
C LEU A 25 -0.32 -6.60 -12.46
N PRO A 26 -0.33 -6.77 -13.80
CA PRO A 26 -0.90 -7.98 -14.42
C PRO A 26 -0.13 -9.27 -14.14
N GLU A 27 1.14 -9.17 -13.72
CA GLU A 27 1.96 -10.32 -13.31
C GLU A 27 1.64 -10.73 -11.86
N LEU A 28 1.45 -9.75 -10.96
CA LEU A 28 1.32 -9.95 -9.53
C LEU A 28 -0.14 -10.19 -9.07
N ILE A 29 -1.10 -9.59 -9.75
CA ILE A 29 -2.52 -9.57 -9.38
C ILE A 29 -3.35 -10.30 -10.44
N ALA A 30 -4.28 -11.15 -10.00
CA ALA A 30 -5.20 -11.86 -10.88
C ALA A 30 -6.25 -10.90 -11.48
N ASN A 31 -6.76 -11.23 -12.67
CA ASN A 31 -7.71 -10.34 -13.38
C ASN A 31 -9.04 -10.18 -12.64
N ASP A 32 -9.44 -11.18 -11.88
CA ASP A 32 -10.65 -11.25 -11.05
C ASP A 32 -10.39 -10.88 -9.59
N ALA A 33 -9.21 -10.37 -9.26
CA ALA A 33 -8.85 -10.06 -7.89
C ALA A 33 -9.73 -8.94 -7.30
N VAL A 34 -10.09 -9.07 -6.02
CA VAL A 34 -10.79 -8.02 -5.28
C VAL A 34 -9.88 -7.50 -4.18
N SER A 35 -9.40 -6.27 -4.32
CA SER A 35 -8.41 -5.68 -3.42
C SER A 35 -9.00 -4.55 -2.60
N HIS A 36 -8.66 -4.50 -1.32
CA HIS A 36 -9.00 -3.41 -0.40
C HIS A 36 -7.70 -2.78 0.13
N PRO A 37 -6.91 -2.10 -0.72
CA PRO A 37 -5.63 -1.52 -0.32
C PRO A 37 -5.76 -0.34 0.64
N MET A 38 -6.93 0.32 0.66
CA MET A 38 -7.34 1.29 1.67
C MET A 38 -8.83 1.07 1.96
N PRO A 39 -9.22 0.53 3.13
CA PRO A 39 -10.61 0.16 3.43
C PRO A 39 -11.64 1.28 3.23
N GLN A 40 -11.22 2.54 3.36
CA GLN A 40 -12.07 3.72 3.25
C GLN A 40 -12.48 4.05 1.81
N LEU A 41 -11.79 3.53 0.79
CA LEU A 41 -11.98 3.89 -0.62
C LEU A 41 -12.78 2.86 -1.42
N GLY A 42 -13.26 1.78 -0.78
CA GLY A 42 -13.98 0.69 -1.43
C GLY A 42 -13.07 -0.33 -2.13
N PRO A 43 -13.65 -1.44 -2.64
CA PRO A 43 -12.90 -2.47 -3.34
C PRO A 43 -12.43 -2.03 -4.73
N LEU A 44 -11.28 -2.56 -5.14
CA LEU A 44 -10.75 -2.47 -6.50
C LEU A 44 -10.85 -3.85 -7.18
N HIS A 45 -11.29 -3.86 -8.44
CA HIS A 45 -11.47 -5.06 -9.24
C HIS A 45 -10.38 -5.18 -10.30
N GLY A 46 -9.46 -6.11 -10.05
CA GLY A 46 -8.38 -6.48 -10.95
C GLY A 46 -7.29 -5.41 -11.12
N PRO A 47 -6.31 -5.70 -11.99
CA PRO A 47 -5.10 -4.88 -12.15
C PRO A 47 -5.36 -3.46 -12.69
N ALA A 48 -6.45 -3.26 -13.44
CA ALA A 48 -6.77 -1.98 -14.08
C ALA A 48 -7.24 -0.94 -13.05
N GLU A 49 -8.17 -1.29 -12.17
CA GLU A 49 -8.63 -0.40 -11.09
C GLU A 49 -7.50 -0.16 -10.08
N TYR A 50 -6.72 -1.19 -9.75
CA TYR A 50 -5.52 -1.05 -8.90
C TYR A 50 -4.51 -0.05 -9.48
N ARG A 51 -4.24 -0.13 -10.80
CA ARG A 51 -3.34 0.80 -11.50
C ARG A 51 -3.85 2.23 -11.41
N HIS A 52 -5.14 2.45 -11.67
CA HIS A 52 -5.73 3.77 -11.63
C HIS A 52 -5.62 4.38 -10.22
N PHE A 53 -5.98 3.59 -9.20
CA PHE A 53 -5.85 3.96 -7.79
C PHE A 53 -4.41 4.38 -7.44
N LEU A 54 -3.40 3.56 -7.79
CA LEU A 54 -2.01 3.89 -7.50
C LEU A 54 -1.50 5.12 -8.25
N ALA A 55 -1.95 5.33 -9.49
CA ALA A 55 -1.57 6.51 -10.26
C ALA A 55 -2.09 7.80 -9.60
N VAL A 56 -3.33 7.79 -9.11
CA VAL A 56 -3.91 8.91 -8.34
C VAL A 56 -3.17 9.10 -7.03
N LEU A 57 -2.96 8.03 -6.26
CA LEU A 57 -2.29 8.10 -4.96
C LEU A 57 -0.86 8.65 -5.08
N LYS A 58 -0.08 8.20 -6.07
CA LYS A 58 1.29 8.70 -6.32
C LYS A 58 1.32 10.14 -6.82
N GLY A 59 0.22 10.64 -7.40
CA GLY A 59 0.06 12.06 -7.72
C GLY A 59 -0.14 12.94 -6.49
N ALA A 60 -0.65 12.38 -5.37
CA ALA A 60 -0.79 13.10 -4.10
C ALA A 60 0.42 12.91 -3.17
N PHE A 61 0.97 11.69 -3.13
CA PHE A 61 2.13 11.31 -2.30
C PHE A 61 3.33 10.98 -3.18
N HIS A 62 3.96 12.02 -3.68
CA HIS A 62 5.29 11.89 -4.29
C HIS A 62 6.26 11.33 -3.23
N HIS A 63 7.08 10.36 -3.62
CA HIS A 63 8.10 9.72 -2.78
C HIS A 63 7.59 8.94 -1.54
N MET A 64 6.41 8.32 -1.63
CA MET A 64 5.99 7.30 -0.64
C MET A 64 6.81 6.00 -0.79
N GLN A 65 7.39 5.52 0.31
CA GLN A 65 8.25 4.34 0.35
C GLN A 65 7.79 3.34 1.41
N PHE A 66 7.59 2.09 1.01
CA PHE A 66 7.21 0.99 1.89
C PHE A 66 8.44 0.19 2.32
N SER A 67 8.46 -0.18 3.60
CA SER A 67 9.41 -1.12 4.20
C SER A 67 8.63 -2.28 4.83
N ILE A 68 9.07 -3.51 4.57
CA ILE A 68 8.47 -4.71 5.17
C ILE A 68 9.18 -5.00 6.48
N GLU A 69 8.42 -5.02 7.57
CA GLU A 69 8.93 -5.29 8.90
C GLU A 69 8.83 -6.78 9.23
N ASP A 70 7.67 -7.38 8.96
CA ASP A 70 7.40 -8.79 9.23
C ASP A 70 6.58 -9.39 8.10
N GLN A 71 6.85 -10.67 7.78
CA GLN A 71 6.12 -11.36 6.71
C GLN A 71 6.00 -12.85 6.99
N PHE A 72 4.78 -13.38 6.90
CA PHE A 72 4.47 -14.78 7.16
C PHE A 72 3.51 -15.32 6.10
N SER A 73 3.61 -16.61 5.78
CA SER A 73 2.68 -17.26 4.86
C SER A 73 2.10 -18.55 5.43
N CYS A 74 0.83 -18.80 5.13
CA CYS A 74 0.14 -20.03 5.51
C CYS A 74 -1.06 -20.27 4.57
N GLY A 75 -1.16 -21.48 4.01
CA GLY A 75 -2.33 -21.92 3.23
C GLY A 75 -2.73 -20.95 2.11
N GLY A 76 -1.76 -20.53 1.29
CA GLY A 76 -1.99 -19.61 0.17
C GLY A 76 -2.21 -18.15 0.56
N LYS A 77 -2.05 -17.80 1.84
CA LYS A 77 -2.16 -16.43 2.33
C LYS A 77 -0.80 -15.88 2.75
N VAL A 78 -0.63 -14.57 2.65
CA VAL A 78 0.52 -13.84 3.19
C VAL A 78 0.03 -12.72 4.09
N ALA A 79 0.53 -12.69 5.32
CA ALA A 79 0.39 -11.56 6.23
C ALA A 79 1.68 -10.75 6.22
N THR A 80 1.59 -9.45 5.98
CA THR A 80 2.74 -8.53 5.91
C THR A 80 2.50 -7.35 6.84
N ARG A 81 3.38 -7.14 7.82
CA ARG A 81 3.48 -5.88 8.57
C ARG A 81 4.45 -4.98 7.83
N TRP A 82 4.06 -3.74 7.60
CA TRP A 82 4.88 -2.78 6.86
C TRP A 82 4.81 -1.39 7.50
N VAL A 83 5.78 -0.57 7.15
CA VAL A 83 5.88 0.85 7.48
C VAL A 83 5.99 1.61 6.16
N THR A 84 5.26 2.70 6.01
CA THR A 84 5.44 3.63 4.89
C THR A 84 5.85 5.00 5.37
N ARG A 85 6.78 5.61 4.64
CA ARG A 85 7.32 6.96 4.89
C ARG A 85 7.10 7.80 3.65
N VAL A 86 6.84 9.09 3.83
CA VAL A 86 6.75 10.05 2.73
C VAL A 86 7.97 10.96 2.79
N ALA A 87 8.74 11.01 1.70
CA ALA A 87 9.85 11.94 1.56
C ALA A 87 9.47 13.16 0.71
N ASP A 88 10.24 14.23 0.80
CA ASP A 88 10.17 15.36 -0.12
C ASP A 88 11.02 15.12 -1.39
N GLU A 89 11.14 16.14 -2.24
CA GLU A 89 11.90 16.04 -3.50
C GLU A 89 13.42 15.88 -3.27
N ALA A 90 13.94 16.30 -2.11
CA ALA A 90 15.33 16.10 -1.72
C ALA A 90 15.58 14.68 -1.16
N GLY A 91 14.51 13.93 -0.89
CA GLY A 91 14.56 12.62 -0.25
C GLY A 91 14.57 12.70 1.28
N ASP A 92 14.39 13.90 1.85
CA ASP A 92 14.29 14.08 3.29
C ASP A 92 12.90 13.65 3.77
N ALA A 93 12.84 13.03 4.94
CA ALA A 93 11.57 12.61 5.51
C ALA A 93 10.68 13.85 5.73
N ARG A 94 9.47 13.84 5.17
CA ARG A 94 8.50 14.90 5.43
C ARG A 94 8.13 14.85 6.91
N GLN A 95 8.23 16.00 7.56
CA GLN A 95 7.78 16.16 8.93
C GLN A 95 6.31 16.58 8.95
N ASP A 96 5.62 16.21 10.03
CA ASP A 96 4.36 16.81 10.38
C ASP A 96 4.57 18.24 10.90
N ASP A 97 3.82 19.18 10.36
CA ASP A 97 3.96 20.61 10.68
C ASP A 97 3.60 20.95 12.15
N GLN A 98 2.88 20.09 12.87
CA GLN A 98 2.51 20.29 14.28
C GLN A 98 3.46 19.62 15.25
N THR A 99 3.84 18.37 15.00
CA THR A 99 4.68 17.60 15.92
C THR A 99 6.16 17.73 15.61
N GLY A 100 6.52 18.08 14.36
CA GLY A 100 7.90 18.05 13.86
C GLY A 100 8.45 16.63 13.66
N GLU A 101 7.61 15.60 13.80
CA GLU A 101 7.99 14.19 13.63
C GLU A 101 7.82 13.73 12.18
N GLU A 102 8.54 12.69 11.76
CA GLU A 102 8.40 12.13 10.42
C GLU A 102 6.97 11.61 10.16
N LEU A 103 6.46 11.84 8.96
CA LEU A 103 5.18 11.29 8.52
C LEU A 103 5.32 9.78 8.22
N ILE A 104 5.13 8.98 9.26
CA ILE A 104 5.21 7.52 9.24
C ILE A 104 3.82 6.93 9.42
N VAL A 105 3.47 5.97 8.55
CA VAL A 105 2.23 5.21 8.66
C VAL A 105 2.56 3.73 8.75
N ASN A 106 2.08 3.09 9.80
CA ASN A 106 2.21 1.64 9.96
C ASN A 106 1.01 0.95 9.31
N GLY A 107 1.18 -0.30 8.92
CA GLY A 107 0.05 -1.08 8.46
C GLY A 107 0.29 -2.56 8.41
N THR A 108 -0.78 -3.27 8.12
CA THR A 108 -0.76 -4.71 7.88
C THR A 108 -1.61 -5.02 6.67
N THR A 109 -1.11 -5.90 5.82
CA THR A 109 -1.85 -6.40 4.66
C THR A 109 -1.92 -7.92 4.72
N ILE A 110 -3.12 -8.46 4.50
CA ILE A 110 -3.34 -9.88 4.25
C ILE A 110 -3.70 -10.05 2.77
N THR A 111 -2.93 -10.87 2.06
CA THR A 111 -3.20 -11.24 0.67
C THR A 111 -3.52 -12.72 0.56
N HIS A 112 -4.42 -13.05 -0.36
CA HIS A 112 -4.77 -14.42 -0.73
C HIS A 112 -4.29 -14.68 -2.15
N HIS A 113 -3.74 -15.87 -2.40
CA HIS A 113 -3.14 -16.23 -3.68
C HIS A 113 -3.79 -17.47 -4.27
N ASN A 114 -3.85 -17.54 -5.60
CA ASN A 114 -4.21 -18.76 -6.33
C ASN A 114 -2.99 -19.68 -6.52
N ASP A 115 -3.21 -20.84 -7.14
CA ASP A 115 -2.16 -21.85 -7.38
C ASP A 115 -1.03 -21.36 -8.30
N SER A 116 -1.29 -20.33 -9.11
CA SER A 116 -0.25 -19.66 -9.93
C SER A 116 0.59 -18.65 -9.15
N GLY A 117 0.27 -18.38 -7.88
CA GLY A 117 0.94 -17.41 -7.02
C GLY A 117 0.42 -15.97 -7.14
N LYS A 118 -0.56 -15.70 -8.02
CA LYS A 118 -1.14 -14.36 -8.16
C LYS A 118 -2.07 -14.02 -7.02
N ILE A 119 -2.08 -12.75 -6.61
CA ILE A 119 -2.99 -12.22 -5.60
C ILE A 119 -4.41 -12.21 -6.17
N ILE A 120 -5.34 -12.87 -5.49
CA ILE A 120 -6.77 -12.89 -5.81
C ILE A 120 -7.60 -12.05 -4.83
N ALA A 121 -7.05 -11.73 -3.66
CA ALA A 121 -7.68 -10.78 -2.75
C ALA A 121 -6.66 -10.12 -1.83
N GLU A 122 -6.95 -8.90 -1.41
CA GLU A 122 -6.12 -8.11 -0.49
C GLU A 122 -7.00 -7.38 0.52
N TRP A 123 -6.59 -7.37 1.78
CA TRP A 123 -7.13 -6.48 2.81
C TRP A 123 -5.98 -5.81 3.55
N ALA A 124 -5.87 -4.49 3.40
CA ALA A 124 -4.93 -3.69 4.14
C ALA A 124 -5.61 -2.96 5.31
N THR A 125 -4.91 -2.81 6.41
CA THR A 125 -5.26 -1.90 7.50
C THR A 125 -4.08 -0.95 7.68
N TRP A 126 -4.36 0.33 7.52
CA TRP A 126 -3.41 1.40 7.73
C TRP A 126 -3.70 1.96 9.11
N ASP A 127 -2.68 2.10 9.94
CA ASP A 127 -2.76 2.85 11.19
C ASP A 127 -2.83 4.34 10.85
N THR A 128 -3.98 4.77 10.38
CA THR A 128 -4.25 6.17 10.11
C THR A 128 -4.46 6.95 11.41
N GLY A 129 -4.39 6.32 12.59
CA GLY A 129 -4.46 7.00 13.87
C GLY A 129 -3.29 7.96 14.08
N SER A 130 -2.08 7.57 13.65
CA SER A 130 -0.90 8.46 13.62
C SER A 130 -1.04 9.58 12.59
N LEU A 131 -1.64 9.29 11.42
CA LEU A 131 -2.03 10.31 10.43
C LEU A 131 -3.02 11.31 11.03
N LEU A 132 -4.11 10.86 11.65
CA LEU A 132 -5.18 11.72 12.19
C LEU A 132 -4.73 12.60 13.37
N GLN A 133 -3.65 12.24 14.05
CA GLN A 133 -3.01 13.07 15.08
C GLN A 133 -2.02 14.09 14.50
N SER A 134 -1.73 13.99 13.20
CA SER A 134 -0.86 14.89 12.43
C SER A 134 -1.69 15.92 11.66
N THR A 135 -1.23 17.18 11.62
CA THR A 135 -1.85 18.26 10.82
C THR A 135 -1.85 18.04 9.32
N ALA A 136 -1.04 17.12 8.81
CA ALA A 136 -1.03 16.78 7.39
C ALA A 136 -2.27 15.98 6.97
N ALA A 137 -2.90 15.22 7.89
CA ALA A 137 -4.00 14.32 7.55
C ALA A 137 -5.25 14.98 6.94
N PRO A 138 -5.74 16.15 7.40
CA PRO A 138 -6.92 16.77 6.81
C PRO A 138 -6.73 17.14 5.34
N ARG A 139 -5.53 17.55 4.92
CA ARG A 139 -5.24 17.95 3.53
C ARG A 139 -5.06 16.73 2.62
N VAL A 140 -4.44 15.69 3.17
CA VAL A 140 -4.22 14.37 2.56
C VAL A 140 -5.54 13.62 2.33
N LEU A 141 -6.38 13.52 3.35
CA LEU A 141 -7.68 12.83 3.29
C LEU A 141 -8.67 13.60 2.42
N ALA A 142 -8.64 14.94 2.41
CA ALA A 142 -9.45 15.76 1.50
C ALA A 142 -9.05 15.58 0.03
N GLN A 143 -7.76 15.44 -0.29
CA GLN A 143 -7.28 15.13 -1.65
C GLN A 143 -7.66 13.71 -2.09
N LEU A 144 -7.74 12.78 -1.15
CA LEU A 144 -8.20 11.41 -1.40
C LEU A 144 -9.73 11.25 -1.34
N SER A 145 -10.48 12.35 -1.13
CA SER A 145 -11.95 12.34 -0.99
C SER A 145 -12.49 11.39 0.09
N ILE A 146 -11.69 11.15 1.14
CA ILE A 146 -12.10 10.35 2.29
C ILE A 146 -12.86 11.26 3.25
N LYS A 147 -14.16 11.02 3.45
CA LYS A 147 -14.94 11.70 4.48
C LYS A 147 -14.62 11.09 5.85
N LEU A 148 -14.28 11.96 6.80
CA LEU A 148 -14.22 11.64 8.24
C LEU A 148 -15.63 11.38 8.78
#